data_AF-A0A7J8PXA9-F1
#
_entry.id   AF-A0A7J8PXA9-F1
#
_cell.length_a   1.000
_cell.length_b   1.000
_cell.length_c   1.000
_cell.angle_alpha   90.00
_cell.angle_beta   90.00
_cell.angle_gamma   90.00
#
_symmetry.space_group_name_H-M   'P 1'
#
loop_
_entity.id
_entity.type
_entity.pdbx_description
1 polymer ?
#
loop_
_entity_poly.entity_id
_entity_poly.type
_entity_poly.pdbx_seq_one_letter_code
_entity_poly.pdbx_strand_id
1 'polypeptide(L)'
;MVITFLAGIVLVIFLRTVRRDLTRYEELDKEAQAQMTEVLSGWKLVVGDVFHAPSNPALLCIMVGDGVQILGMAVVTILFAAVGFMSPASRGTLITGMLFFYLILGITAGYVSVRLWRTIGCGDHRGWASVAWKAACFFPGIAFLILTTLNFLLRGSHSTGAIPFSLFVILLLLWFCISVPLT
;
A
#
# COMPACT_ATOMS: atom_id res chain seq x y z
N MET A 1 -19.24 -61.42 56.42
CA MET A 1 -18.52 -60.53 57.36
C MET A 1 -17.23 -59.99 56.77
N VAL A 2 -16.28 -60.82 56.33
CA VAL A 2 -15.00 -60.33 55.76
C VAL A 2 -15.17 -59.69 54.37
N ILE A 3 -15.96 -60.31 53.48
CA ILE A 3 -16.18 -59.83 52.11
C ILE A 3 -16.84 -58.43 52.09
N THR A 4 -17.83 -58.22 52.97
CA THR A 4 -18.54 -56.93 53.11
C THR A 4 -17.63 -55.82 53.65
N PHE A 5 -16.69 -56.16 54.54
CA PHE A 5 -15.73 -55.21 55.08
C PHE A 5 -14.69 -54.80 54.05
N LEU A 6 -14.15 -55.76 53.29
CA LEU A 6 -13.20 -55.51 52.21
C LEU A 6 -13.83 -54.68 51.08
N ALA A 7 -15.08 -54.98 50.71
CA ALA A 7 -15.84 -54.22 49.73
C ALA A 7 -16.05 -52.75 50.16
N GLY A 8 -16.32 -52.51 51.46
CA GLY A 8 -16.46 -51.16 52.00
C GLY A 8 -15.17 -50.33 51.91
N ILE A 9 -14.03 -50.93 52.24
CA ILE A 9 -12.72 -50.25 52.14
C ILE A 9 -12.38 -49.91 50.70
N VAL A 10 -12.57 -50.86 49.77
CA VAL A 10 -12.32 -50.63 48.33
C VAL A 10 -13.23 -49.52 47.80
N LEU A 11 -14.51 -49.49 48.17
CA LEU A 11 -15.44 -48.43 47.78
C LEU A 11 -14.97 -47.05 48.27
N VAL A 12 -14.49 -46.94 49.50
CA VAL A 12 -13.96 -45.69 50.06
C VAL A 12 -12.70 -45.23 49.32
N ILE A 13 -11.78 -46.16 49.00
CA ILE A 13 -10.57 -45.85 48.21
C ILE A 13 -10.96 -45.39 46.80
N PHE A 14 -11.93 -46.05 46.17
CA PHE A 14 -12.40 -45.70 44.84
C PHE A 14 -13.05 -44.31 44.84
N LEU A 15 -13.95 -44.03 45.77
CA LEU A 15 -14.60 -42.71 45.91
C LEU A 15 -13.59 -41.59 46.19
N ARG A 16 -12.58 -41.84 47.02
CA ARG A 16 -11.49 -40.87 47.25
C ARG A 16 -10.68 -40.61 45.98
N THR A 17 -10.35 -41.66 45.24
CA THR A 17 -9.57 -41.54 44.00
C THR A 17 -10.37 -40.79 42.94
N VAL A 18 -11.64 -41.16 42.73
CA VAL A 18 -12.53 -40.51 41.76
C VAL A 18 -12.73 -39.03 42.08
N ARG A 19 -13.02 -38.67 43.34
CA ARG A 19 -13.17 -37.26 43.71
C ARG A 19 -11.89 -36.46 43.44
N ARG A 20 -10.74 -37.01 43.80
CA ARG A 20 -9.43 -36.36 43.59
C ARG A 20 -9.11 -36.18 42.12
N ASP A 21 -9.42 -37.17 41.29
CA ASP A 21 -9.23 -37.07 39.85
C ASP A 21 -10.20 -36.06 39.24
N LEU A 22 -11.47 -36.06 39.63
CA LEU A 22 -12.46 -35.10 39.15
C LEU A 22 -12.05 -33.65 39.45
N THR A 23 -11.63 -33.37 40.69
CA THR A 23 -11.14 -32.03 41.07
C THR A 23 -9.93 -31.61 40.27
N ARG A 24 -9.02 -32.55 39.97
CA ARG A 24 -7.81 -32.28 39.17
C ARG A 24 -8.18 -31.93 37.72
N TYR A 25 -9.16 -32.62 37.13
CA TYR A 25 -9.63 -32.30 35.77
C TYR A 25 -10.36 -30.95 35.73
N GLU A 26 -11.16 -30.62 36.73
CA GLU A 26 -11.82 -29.31 36.82
C GLU A 26 -10.83 -28.15 36.95
N GLU A 27 -9.73 -28.33 37.69
CA GLU A 27 -8.65 -27.34 37.80
C GLU A 27 -7.93 -27.15 36.46
N LEU A 28 -7.58 -28.26 35.78
CA LEU A 28 -6.97 -28.22 34.44
C LEU A 28 -7.86 -27.53 33.40
N ASP A 29 -9.18 -27.78 33.44
CA ASP A 29 -10.14 -27.15 32.53
C ASP A 29 -10.29 -25.64 32.81
N LYS A 30 -10.30 -25.24 34.08
CA LYS A 30 -10.30 -23.82 34.47
C LYS A 30 -9.04 -23.10 34.03
N GLU A 31 -7.86 -23.72 34.18
CA GLU A 31 -6.60 -23.16 33.71
C GLU A 31 -6.57 -23.02 32.18
N ALA A 32 -7.01 -24.06 31.45
CA ALA A 32 -7.10 -24.03 30.00
C ALA A 32 -8.08 -22.94 29.52
N GLN A 33 -9.23 -22.79 30.18
CA GLN A 33 -10.21 -21.76 29.85
C GLN A 33 -9.72 -20.36 30.19
N ALA A 34 -8.99 -20.19 31.30
CA ALA A 34 -8.35 -18.92 31.66
C ALA A 34 -7.28 -18.52 30.64
N GLN A 35 -6.41 -19.46 30.25
CA GLN A 35 -5.39 -19.25 29.22
C GLN A 35 -6.03 -18.91 27.86
N MET A 36 -7.09 -19.64 27.47
CA MET A 36 -7.81 -19.35 26.23
C MET A 36 -8.45 -17.96 26.26
N THR A 37 -9.02 -17.55 27.40
CA THR A 37 -9.62 -16.22 27.58
C THR A 37 -8.57 -15.11 27.53
N GLU A 38 -7.39 -15.33 28.12
CA GLU A 38 -6.27 -14.39 28.07
C GLU A 38 -5.76 -14.20 26.63
N VAL A 39 -5.58 -15.30 25.89
CA VAL A 39 -5.20 -15.26 24.48
C VAL A 39 -6.25 -14.51 23.66
N LEU A 40 -7.54 -14.81 23.84
CA LEU A 40 -8.64 -14.15 23.12
C LEU A 40 -8.72 -12.66 23.45
N SER A 41 -8.45 -12.28 24.71
CA SER A 41 -8.35 -10.89 25.15
C SER A 41 -7.17 -10.17 24.48
N GLY A 42 -6.02 -10.83 24.39
CA GLY A 42 -4.85 -10.32 23.67
C GLY A 42 -5.14 -10.08 22.18
N TRP A 43 -5.78 -11.04 21.51
CA TRP A 43 -6.20 -10.87 20.12
C TRP A 43 -7.24 -9.75 19.96
N LYS A 44 -8.15 -9.57 20.91
CA LYS A 44 -9.16 -8.51 20.90
C LYS A 44 -8.55 -7.11 21.01
N LEU A 45 -7.46 -6.96 21.76
CA LEU A 45 -6.69 -5.71 21.81
C LEU A 45 -6.00 -5.44 20.47
N VAL A 46 -5.41 -6.46 19.85
CA VAL A 46 -4.73 -6.34 18.54
C VAL A 46 -5.71 -6.06 17.39
N VAL A 47 -6.94 -6.57 17.44
CA VAL A 47 -7.97 -6.33 16.42
C VAL A 47 -8.28 -4.84 16.24
N GLY A 48 -8.17 -4.03 17.30
CA GLY A 48 -8.33 -2.58 17.22
C GLY A 48 -7.17 -1.87 16.51
N ASP A 49 -5.95 -2.37 16.72
CA ASP A 49 -4.72 -1.78 16.19
C ASP A 49 -4.45 -2.15 14.72
N VAL A 50 -4.94 -3.29 14.25
CA VAL A 50 -4.72 -3.79 12.87
C VAL A 50 -5.34 -2.89 11.79
N PHE A 51 -6.39 -2.13 12.13
CA PHE A 51 -7.11 -1.26 11.18
C PHE A 51 -6.92 0.23 11.43
N HIS A 52 -5.89 0.62 12.18
CA HIS A 52 -5.58 2.04 12.32
C HIS A 52 -5.19 2.66 10.98
N ALA A 53 -5.87 3.76 10.66
CA ALA A 53 -5.51 4.55 9.50
C ALA A 53 -4.05 5.05 9.64
N PRO A 54 -3.25 4.98 8.58
CA PRO A 54 -1.89 5.48 8.62
C PRO A 54 -1.89 6.98 8.93
N SER A 55 -0.82 7.48 9.58
CA SER A 55 -0.70 8.88 10.00
C SER A 55 -0.84 9.88 8.85
N ASN A 56 -0.44 9.51 7.62
CA ASN A 56 -0.57 10.31 6.41
C ASN A 56 -1.18 9.50 5.25
N PRO A 57 -2.51 9.28 5.24
CA PRO A 57 -3.15 8.40 4.27
C PRO A 57 -3.13 8.98 2.86
N ALA A 58 -3.25 10.30 2.73
CA ALA A 58 -3.24 10.98 1.42
C ALA A 58 -1.89 10.84 0.71
N LEU A 59 -0.77 10.99 1.43
CA LEU A 59 0.58 10.87 0.86
C LEU A 59 0.84 9.44 0.38
N LEU A 60 0.43 8.45 1.17
CA LEU A 60 0.55 7.04 0.78
C LEU A 60 -0.24 6.73 -0.49
N CYS A 61 -1.46 7.26 -0.62
CA CYS A 61 -2.27 7.08 -1.84
C CYS A 61 -1.57 7.66 -3.08
N ILE A 62 -1.04 8.87 -2.96
CA ILE A 62 -0.31 9.56 -4.03
C ILE A 62 0.94 8.76 -4.43
N MET A 63 1.76 8.36 -3.46
CA MET A 63 3.00 7.62 -3.74
C MET A 63 2.76 6.27 -4.41
N VAL A 64 1.71 5.55 -4.01
CA VAL A 64 1.37 4.26 -4.61
C VAL A 64 0.83 4.45 -6.04
N GLY A 65 -0.04 5.44 -6.26
CA GLY A 65 -0.55 5.75 -7.60
C GLY A 65 0.54 6.12 -8.59
N ASP A 66 1.40 7.08 -8.21
CA ASP A 66 2.53 7.52 -9.03
C ASP A 66 3.55 6.38 -9.24
N GLY A 67 3.75 5.56 -8.22
CA GLY A 67 4.60 4.36 -8.31
C GLY A 67 4.11 3.37 -9.36
N VAL A 68 2.80 3.10 -9.41
CA VAL A 68 2.19 2.23 -10.44
C VAL A 68 2.34 2.85 -11.83
N GLN A 69 2.17 4.16 -11.97
CA GLN A 69 2.34 4.86 -13.24
C GLN A 69 3.77 4.75 -13.79
N ILE A 70 4.77 5.03 -12.94
CA ILE A 70 6.18 5.01 -13.33
C ILE A 70 6.64 3.57 -13.62
N LEU A 71 6.24 2.61 -12.79
CA LEU A 71 6.55 1.20 -13.01
C LEU A 71 5.90 0.67 -14.29
N GLY A 72 4.62 0.98 -14.50
CA GLY A 72 3.91 0.63 -15.73
C GLY A 72 4.58 1.21 -16.97
N MET A 73 4.97 2.49 -16.92
CA MET A 73 5.68 3.16 -18.02
C MET A 73 7.01 2.48 -18.29
N ALA A 74 7.78 2.15 -17.26
CA ALA A 74 9.06 1.45 -17.40
C ALA A 74 8.89 0.07 -18.05
N VAL A 75 7.93 -0.74 -17.57
CA VAL A 75 7.65 -2.07 -18.13
C VAL A 75 7.24 -1.98 -19.59
N VAL A 76 6.27 -1.11 -19.93
CA VAL A 76 5.80 -0.94 -21.31
C VAL A 76 6.94 -0.46 -22.21
N THR A 77 7.72 0.52 -21.76
CA THR A 77 8.85 1.03 -22.56
C THR A 77 9.91 -0.04 -22.80
N ILE A 78 10.24 -0.86 -21.80
CA ILE A 78 11.20 -1.97 -21.94
C ILE A 78 10.69 -3.00 -22.95
N LEU A 79 9.40 -3.33 -22.93
CA LEU A 79 8.80 -4.26 -23.89
C LEU A 79 8.89 -3.73 -25.33
N PHE A 80 8.52 -2.47 -25.57
CA PHE A 80 8.63 -1.86 -26.90
C PHE A 80 10.07 -1.66 -27.37
N ALA A 81 10.99 -1.41 -26.44
CA ALA A 81 12.42 -1.36 -26.73
C ALA A 81 12.98 -2.75 -27.11
N ALA A 82 12.56 -3.81 -26.40
CA ALA A 82 13.00 -5.18 -26.66
C ALA A 82 12.51 -5.72 -28.02
N VAL A 83 11.31 -5.33 -28.45
CA VAL A 83 10.77 -5.67 -29.79
C VAL A 83 11.45 -4.87 -30.91
N GLY A 84 12.18 -3.81 -30.57
CA GLY A 84 12.95 -3.01 -31.53
C GLY A 84 12.23 -1.77 -32.07
N PHE A 85 11.03 -1.44 -31.59
CA PHE A 85 10.28 -0.24 -31.99
C PHE A 85 10.89 1.05 -31.42
N MET A 86 11.50 0.99 -30.24
CA MET A 86 12.11 2.13 -29.55
C MET A 86 13.57 1.84 -29.21
N SER A 87 14.48 2.09 -30.15
CA SER A 87 15.90 1.85 -29.92
C SER A 87 16.49 2.88 -28.95
N PRO A 88 17.40 2.48 -28.02
CA PRO A 88 18.15 3.42 -27.18
C PRO A 88 19.05 4.38 -27.97
N ALA A 89 19.42 4.03 -29.21
CA ALA A 89 20.25 4.86 -30.08
C ALA A 89 19.50 6.11 -30.58
N SER A 90 18.19 6.00 -30.77
CA SER A 90 17.29 7.11 -31.13
C SER A 90 16.73 7.79 -29.86
N ARG A 91 17.56 8.60 -29.19
CA ARG A 91 17.20 9.25 -27.91
C ARG A 91 15.88 10.02 -27.96
N GLY A 92 15.57 10.66 -29.10
CA GLY A 92 14.31 11.40 -29.29
C GLY A 92 13.06 10.52 -29.21
N THR A 93 13.00 9.46 -30.02
CA THR A 93 11.85 8.54 -30.08
C THR A 93 11.59 7.86 -28.74
N LEU A 94 12.65 7.50 -28.01
CA LEU A 94 12.53 6.87 -26.69
C LEU A 94 11.93 7.84 -25.66
N ILE A 95 12.42 9.07 -25.58
CA ILE A 95 11.90 10.07 -24.63
C ILE A 95 10.44 10.43 -24.96
N THR A 96 10.12 10.64 -26.23
CA THR A 96 8.73 10.94 -26.65
C THR A 96 7.79 9.77 -26.37
N GLY A 97 8.24 8.52 -26.59
CA GLY A 97 7.48 7.32 -26.27
C GLY A 97 7.23 7.14 -24.77
N MET A 98 8.27 7.33 -23.94
CA MET A 98 8.13 7.31 -22.48
C MET A 98 7.10 8.34 -22.00
N LEU A 99 7.16 9.56 -22.52
CA LEU A 99 6.27 10.64 -22.15
C LEU A 99 4.82 10.37 -22.61
N PHE A 100 4.63 9.73 -23.76
CA PHE A 100 3.32 9.26 -24.21
C PHE A 100 2.73 8.16 -23.31
N PHE A 101 3.51 7.14 -22.95
CA PHE A 101 3.05 6.09 -22.05
C PHE A 101 2.79 6.62 -20.64
N TYR A 102 3.62 7.56 -20.17
CA TYR A 102 3.40 8.23 -18.90
C TYR A 102 2.04 8.93 -18.85
N LEU A 103 1.66 9.65 -19.91
CA LEU A 103 0.35 10.30 -20.00
C LEU A 103 -0.80 9.28 -19.89
N ILE A 104 -0.79 8.24 -20.72
CA ILE A 104 -1.88 7.24 -20.76
C ILE A 104 -2.03 6.53 -19.43
N LEU A 105 -0.91 6.19 -18.79
CA LEU A 105 -0.91 5.52 -17.49
C LEU A 105 -1.35 6.44 -16.34
N GLY A 106 -1.54 7.74 -16.59
CA GLY A 106 -2.17 8.66 -15.64
C GLY A 106 -3.54 8.17 -15.16
N ILE A 107 -4.34 7.56 -16.04
CA ILE A 107 -5.65 6.97 -15.67
C ILE A 107 -5.47 5.90 -14.58
N THR A 108 -4.46 5.04 -14.74
CA THR A 108 -4.18 3.97 -13.78
C THR A 108 -3.69 4.53 -12.45
N ALA A 109 -2.90 5.61 -12.48
CA ALA A 109 -2.42 6.31 -11.30
C ALA A 109 -3.58 6.91 -10.48
N GLY A 110 -4.48 7.62 -11.14
CA GLY A 110 -5.68 8.20 -10.54
C GLY A 110 -6.61 7.14 -9.97
N TYR A 111 -6.88 6.08 -10.73
CA TYR A 111 -7.71 4.95 -10.28
C TYR A 111 -7.14 4.26 -9.03
N VAL A 112 -5.85 3.92 -9.03
CA VAL A 112 -5.20 3.25 -7.90
C VAL A 112 -5.17 4.16 -6.67
N SER A 113 -4.85 5.45 -6.85
CA SER A 113 -4.83 6.43 -5.75
C SER A 113 -6.20 6.57 -5.08
N VAL A 114 -7.26 6.72 -5.89
CA VAL A 114 -8.63 6.88 -5.38
C VAL A 114 -9.15 5.56 -4.79
N ARG A 115 -8.81 4.42 -5.38
CA ARG A 115 -9.18 3.10 -4.83
C ARG A 115 -8.53 2.88 -3.47
N LEU A 116 -7.25 3.20 -3.33
CA LEU A 116 -6.52 3.07 -2.07
C LEU A 116 -7.06 4.04 -1.01
N TRP A 117 -7.38 5.28 -1.41
CA TRP A 117 -8.06 6.25 -0.55
C TRP A 117 -9.38 5.71 0.02
N ARG A 118 -10.22 5.12 -0.85
CA ARG A 118 -11.48 4.50 -0.43
C ARG A 118 -11.28 3.33 0.52
N THR A 119 -10.25 2.50 0.30
CA THR A 119 -9.98 1.37 1.20
C THR A 119 -9.50 1.80 2.57
N ILE A 120 -8.71 2.87 2.66
CA ILE A 120 -8.19 3.40 3.92
C ILE A 120 -9.29 4.15 4.68
N GLY A 121 -10.15 4.88 3.97
CA GLY A 121 -11.27 5.62 4.55
C GLY A 121 -12.51 4.78 4.86
N CYS A 122 -12.41 3.44 4.92
CA CYS A 122 -13.55 2.52 5.11
C CYS A 122 -14.76 2.81 4.20
N GLY A 123 -14.50 3.23 2.96
CA GLY A 123 -15.52 3.55 1.97
C GLY A 123 -16.01 5.01 1.95
N ASP A 124 -15.46 5.91 2.77
CA ASP A 124 -15.80 7.34 2.66
C ASP A 124 -15.42 7.89 1.27
N HIS A 125 -16.36 8.60 0.66
CA HIS A 125 -16.20 9.21 -0.65
C HIS A 125 -15.65 10.63 -0.56
N ARG A 126 -15.59 11.23 0.63
CA ARG A 126 -15.10 12.61 0.79
C ARG A 126 -13.61 12.70 0.44
N GLY A 127 -13.24 13.72 -0.33
CA GLY A 127 -11.83 14.03 -0.62
C GLY A 127 -11.18 13.32 -1.81
N TRP A 128 -11.90 12.46 -2.55
CA TRP A 128 -11.32 11.75 -3.72
C TRP A 128 -10.70 12.70 -4.76
N ALA A 129 -11.37 13.82 -5.04
CA ALA A 129 -10.91 14.81 -6.01
C ALA A 129 -9.62 15.51 -5.54
N SER A 130 -9.46 15.71 -4.23
CA SER A 130 -8.22 16.29 -3.68
C SER A 130 -7.04 15.32 -3.81
N VAL A 131 -7.27 14.03 -3.60
CA VAL A 131 -6.23 13.00 -3.76
C VAL A 131 -5.84 12.83 -5.23
N ALA A 132 -6.82 12.76 -6.14
CA ALA A 132 -6.55 12.68 -7.58
C ALA A 132 -5.76 13.90 -8.09
N TRP A 133 -6.18 15.11 -7.71
CA TRP A 133 -5.45 16.33 -8.04
C TRP A 133 -4.01 16.33 -7.52
N LYS A 134 -3.81 15.89 -6.26
CA LYS A 134 -2.48 15.80 -5.67
C LYS A 134 -1.63 14.74 -6.35
N ALA A 135 -2.19 13.59 -6.72
CA ALA A 135 -1.47 12.56 -7.49
C ALA A 135 -1.01 13.13 -8.84
N ALA A 136 -1.89 13.82 -9.56
CA ALA A 136 -1.58 14.46 -10.84
C ALA A 136 -0.50 15.55 -10.75
N CYS A 137 -0.35 16.21 -9.60
CA CYS A 137 0.51 17.39 -9.46
C CYS A 137 1.80 17.13 -8.68
N PHE A 138 1.83 16.18 -7.76
CA PHE A 138 2.92 16.05 -6.79
C PHE A 138 4.23 15.64 -7.46
N PHE A 139 4.26 14.48 -8.13
CA PHE A 139 5.47 14.00 -8.79
C PHE A 139 5.85 14.81 -10.03
N PRO A 140 4.90 15.15 -10.94
CA PRO A 140 5.21 16.01 -12.08
C PRO A 140 5.68 17.40 -11.67
N GLY A 141 5.14 17.97 -10.59
CA GLY A 141 5.55 19.27 -10.06
C GLY A 141 6.97 19.27 -9.51
N ILE A 142 7.36 18.22 -8.78
CA ILE A 142 8.74 18.04 -8.32
C ILE A 142 9.69 17.90 -9.52
N ALA A 143 9.33 17.08 -10.50
CA ALA A 143 10.13 16.90 -11.71
C ALA A 143 10.29 18.21 -12.51
N PHE A 144 9.20 19.00 -12.63
CA PHE A 144 9.23 20.29 -13.31
C PHE A 144 10.09 21.32 -12.58
N LEU A 145 10.08 21.33 -11.25
CA LEU A 145 10.93 22.20 -10.43
C LEU A 145 12.41 21.85 -10.63
N ILE A 146 12.75 20.56 -10.60
CA ILE A 146 14.11 20.09 -10.89
C ILE A 146 14.53 20.49 -12.30
N LEU A 147 13.68 20.23 -13.30
CA LEU A 147 13.93 20.60 -14.70
C LEU A 147 14.19 22.10 -14.85
N THR A 148 13.36 22.94 -14.24
CA THR A 148 13.48 24.40 -14.30
C THR A 148 14.79 24.86 -13.66
N THR A 149 15.14 24.30 -12.50
CA THR A 149 16.39 24.64 -11.79
C THR A 149 17.61 24.27 -12.61
N LEU A 150 17.65 23.04 -13.14
CA LEU A 150 18.73 22.58 -14.01
C LEU A 150 18.81 23.40 -15.29
N ASN A 151 17.68 23.75 -15.89
CA ASN A 151 17.65 24.55 -17.11
C ASN A 151 18.19 25.97 -16.89
N PHE A 152 17.88 26.58 -15.75
CA PHE A 152 18.42 27.89 -15.37
C PHE A 152 19.95 27.84 -15.25
N LEU A 153 20.49 26.79 -14.61
CA LEU A 153 21.94 26.56 -14.51
C LEU A 153 22.58 26.37 -15.89
N LEU A 154 21.99 25.52 -16.74
CA LEU A 154 22.45 25.27 -18.11
C LEU A 154 22.48 26.55 -18.96
N ARG A 155 21.47 27.41 -18.80
CA ARG A 155 21.41 28.71 -19.49
C ARG A 155 22.49 29.67 -18.98
N GLY A 156 22.74 29.71 -17.67
CA GLY A 156 23.82 30.51 -17.08
C GLY A 156 25.21 30.09 -17.56
N SER A 157 25.42 28.80 -17.84
CA SER A 157 26.67 28.28 -18.42
C SER A 157 26.77 28.41 -19.95
N HIS A 158 25.84 29.11 -20.61
CA HIS A 158 25.76 29.22 -22.07
C HIS A 158 25.78 27.87 -22.81
N SER A 159 25.26 26.82 -22.18
CA SER A 159 25.25 25.47 -22.76
C SER A 159 24.19 25.35 -23.85
N THR A 160 24.55 24.71 -24.97
CA THR A 160 23.61 24.34 -26.05
C THR A 160 22.56 23.32 -25.59
N GLY A 161 22.75 22.69 -24.43
CA GLY A 161 21.77 21.79 -23.81
C GLY A 161 20.59 22.50 -23.12
N ALA A 162 20.57 23.84 -23.09
CA ALA A 162 19.46 24.58 -22.51
C ALA A 162 18.19 24.43 -23.36
N ILE A 163 17.15 23.85 -22.76
CA ILE A 163 15.84 23.69 -23.39
C ILE A 163 15.25 25.09 -23.72
N PRO A 164 14.77 25.33 -24.95
CA PRO A 164 14.11 26.57 -25.34
C PRO A 164 12.80 26.79 -24.57
N PHE A 165 12.43 28.06 -24.38
CA PHE A 165 11.21 28.44 -23.65
C PHE A 165 9.94 27.83 -24.26
N SER A 166 9.88 27.67 -25.59
CA SER A 166 8.74 27.04 -26.27
C SER A 166 8.46 25.62 -25.77
N LEU A 167 9.49 24.82 -25.49
CA LEU A 167 9.31 23.45 -24.97
C LEU A 167 8.78 23.44 -23.53
N PHE A 168 9.13 24.43 -22.71
CA PHE A 168 8.52 24.58 -21.37
C PHE A 168 7.00 24.80 -21.46
N VAL A 169 6.57 25.66 -22.39
CA VAL A 169 5.14 25.93 -22.61
C VAL A 169 4.43 24.67 -23.10
N ILE A 170 5.02 23.92 -24.02
CA ILE A 170 4.45 22.65 -24.51
C ILE A 170 4.31 21.63 -23.36
N LEU A 171 5.33 21.46 -22.53
CA LEU A 171 5.29 20.55 -21.37
C LEU A 171 4.22 20.97 -20.35
N LEU A 172 4.07 22.27 -20.09
CA LEU A 172 3.03 22.79 -19.21
C LEU A 172 1.63 22.53 -19.76
N LEU A 173 1.41 22.80 -21.05
CA LEU A 173 0.12 22.52 -21.69
C LEU A 173 -0.20 21.02 -21.66
N LEU A 174 0.79 20.18 -21.94
CA LEU A 174 0.62 18.73 -21.88
C LEU A 174 0.26 18.26 -20.45
N TRP A 175 0.92 18.81 -19.44
CA TRP A 175 0.65 18.47 -18.04
C TRP A 175 -0.74 18.93 -17.60
N PHE A 176 -1.08 20.22 -17.74
CA PHE A 176 -2.34 20.77 -17.24
C PHE A 176 -3.56 20.47 -18.11
N CYS A 177 -3.41 20.43 -19.44
CA CYS A 177 -4.54 20.22 -20.35
C CYS A 177 -4.81 18.75 -20.67
N ILE A 178 -3.83 17.86 -20.49
CA ILE A 178 -3.99 16.43 -20.80
C ILE A 178 -3.77 15.58 -19.56
N SER A 179 -2.61 15.65 -18.91
CA SER A 179 -2.30 14.74 -17.80
C SER A 179 -3.25 14.92 -16.62
N VAL A 180 -3.47 16.16 -16.16
CA VAL A 180 -4.33 16.47 -15.01
C VAL A 180 -5.78 16.03 -15.18
N PRO A 181 -6.48 16.31 -16.30
CA PRO A 181 -7.86 15.82 -16.48
C PRO A 181 -7.95 14.31 -16.74
N LEU A 182 -6.85 13.66 -17.08
CA LEU A 182 -6.79 12.23 -17.38
C LEU A 182 -6.59 11.37 -16.11
N THR A 183 -5.89 11.92 -15.11
CA THR A 183 -5.71 11.37 -13.74
C THR A 183 -6.91 11.64 -12.84
#